data_AF-A0A7Y6PQJ2-F1
#
_entry.id   AF-A0A7Y6PQJ2-F1
#
_cell.length_a   1.000
_cell.length_b   1.000
_cell.length_c   1.000
_cell.angle_alpha   90.00
_cell.angle_beta   90.00
_cell.angle_gamma   90.00
#
_symmetry.space_group_name_H-M   'P 1'
#
loop_
_entity.id
_entity.type
_entity.pdbx_description
1 polymer ?
#
loop_
_entity_poly.entity_id
_entity_poly.type
_entity_poly.pdbx_seq_one_letter_code
_entity_poly.pdbx_strand_id
1 'polypeptide(L)'
;MIKAALAFVFVVAACGGDDGSSNNTQMDAAGSAAACTGAVYDVCTDNAQCNSQNCHFYQQSNFTVCTQACSATNPCPNDSSGNPGQCNNMGICKPAAANNCTR
;
A
#
# COMPACT_ATOMS: atom_id res chain seq x y z
N MET A 1 -6.48 56.81 -39.54
CA MET A 1 -6.29 57.46 -38.22
C MET A 1 -5.79 56.38 -37.26
N ILE A 2 -4.60 56.61 -36.70
CA ILE A 2 -3.81 55.68 -35.88
C ILE A 2 -4.38 55.61 -34.45
N LYS A 3 -4.36 54.42 -33.83
CA LYS A 3 -4.00 54.24 -32.42
C LYS A 3 -3.62 52.78 -32.14
N ALA A 4 -2.32 52.54 -32.09
CA ALA A 4 -1.72 51.33 -31.52
C ALA A 4 -1.67 51.46 -29.99
N ALA A 5 -1.80 50.35 -29.27
CA ALA A 5 -1.27 50.21 -27.91
C ALA A 5 -0.83 48.75 -27.71
N LEU A 6 0.49 48.56 -27.67
CA LEU A 6 1.17 47.38 -27.19
C LEU A 6 0.92 47.17 -25.69
N ALA A 7 0.87 45.92 -25.23
CA ALA A 7 1.22 45.58 -23.87
C ALA A 7 2.07 44.30 -23.85
N PHE A 8 3.28 44.47 -23.33
CA PHE A 8 4.38 43.50 -23.21
C PHE A 8 4.14 42.50 -22.07
N VAL A 9 4.64 41.29 -22.29
CA VAL A 9 4.79 40.19 -21.33
C VAL A 9 5.88 40.53 -20.29
N PHE A 10 5.65 40.20 -19.01
CA PHE A 10 6.72 39.98 -18.04
C PHE A 10 6.44 38.71 -17.21
N VAL A 11 7.44 37.85 -17.17
CA VAL A 11 7.50 36.52 -16.55
C VAL A 11 7.94 36.68 -15.09
N VAL A 12 7.32 35.95 -14.16
CA VAL A 12 7.95 35.61 -12.86
C VAL A 12 7.95 34.10 -12.72
N ALA A 13 9.06 33.50 -13.14
CA ALA A 13 9.47 32.18 -12.68
C ALA A 13 10.10 32.38 -11.30
N ALA A 14 9.43 31.89 -10.25
CA ALA A 14 10.02 31.77 -8.92
C ALA A 14 10.62 30.37 -8.79
N CYS A 15 11.94 30.30 -8.77
CA CYS A 15 12.73 29.16 -8.35
C CYS A 15 13.54 29.57 -7.11
N GLY A 16 13.60 28.69 -6.12
CA GLY A 16 14.33 28.82 -4.85
C GLY A 16 13.42 28.33 -3.72
N GLY A 17 13.68 27.25 -2.99
CA GLY A 17 14.91 26.50 -2.76
C GLY A 17 15.04 26.33 -1.23
N ASP A 18 14.97 25.07 -0.78
CA ASP A 18 15.40 24.46 0.49
C ASP A 18 15.36 25.26 1.82
N ASP A 19 14.64 24.71 2.82
CA ASP A 19 15.13 24.34 4.17
C ASP A 19 14.00 24.36 5.22
N GLY A 20 13.72 23.19 5.79
CA GLY A 20 13.58 23.02 7.23
C GLY A 20 12.28 23.42 7.94
N SER A 21 11.77 22.43 8.69
CA SER A 21 11.21 22.58 10.04
C SER A 21 9.67 22.62 10.17
N SER A 22 9.15 21.41 10.37
CA SER A 22 8.49 21.02 11.62
C SER A 22 7.26 21.82 12.06
N ASN A 23 6.08 21.37 11.63
CA ASN A 23 4.98 21.16 12.57
C ASN A 23 3.93 20.19 12.00
N ASN A 24 4.27 18.91 11.86
CA ASN A 24 3.23 17.89 11.96
C ASN A 24 3.44 17.21 13.29
N THR A 25 2.56 17.53 14.23
CA THR A 25 2.51 16.97 15.57
C THR A 25 2.58 15.45 15.50
N GLN A 26 3.76 14.97 15.85
CA GLN A 26 4.09 13.67 16.41
C GLN A 26 2.87 13.09 17.16
N MET A 27 2.21 12.09 16.54
CA MET A 27 1.54 11.05 17.31
C MET A 27 2.56 9.94 17.53
N ASP A 28 2.75 9.64 18.81
CA ASP A 28 3.77 8.80 19.37
C ASP A 28 3.76 7.37 18.84
N ALA A 29 4.96 6.90 18.45
CA ALA A 29 5.46 5.52 18.50
C ALA A 29 4.42 4.37 18.56
N ALA A 30 3.90 3.98 17.40
CA ALA A 30 3.59 2.58 17.10
C ALA A 30 4.42 2.23 15.87
N GLY A 31 5.30 1.21 15.97
CA GLY A 31 6.34 0.91 14.98
C GLY A 31 5.84 1.09 13.54
N SER A 32 6.51 1.93 12.77
CA SER A 32 6.08 2.38 11.44
C SER A 32 5.71 1.20 10.55
N ALA A 33 4.42 0.87 10.51
CA ALA A 33 3.90 -0.12 9.60
C ALA A 33 4.11 0.44 8.18
N ALA A 34 4.85 -0.31 7.36
CA ALA A 34 5.17 0.11 5.99
C ALA A 34 3.89 0.32 5.18
N ALA A 35 3.95 1.11 4.10
CA ALA A 35 2.81 1.23 3.20
C ALA A 35 2.46 -0.16 2.61
N CYS A 36 1.17 -0.52 2.55
CA CYS A 36 0.76 -1.77 1.91
C CYS A 36 1.07 -1.72 0.41
N THR A 37 1.72 -2.77 -0.10
CA THR A 37 2.20 -2.86 -1.49
C THR A 37 1.26 -3.67 -2.39
N GLY A 38 0.23 -4.29 -1.79
CA GLY A 38 -0.66 -5.22 -2.48
C GLY A 38 -0.02 -6.61 -2.64
N ALA A 39 1.04 -6.89 -1.89
CA ALA A 39 1.68 -8.21 -1.84
C ALA A 39 0.78 -9.23 -1.12
N VAL A 40 1.10 -10.50 -1.29
CA VAL A 40 0.43 -11.58 -0.56
C VAL A 40 0.58 -11.34 0.94
N TYR A 41 -0.55 -11.48 1.65
CA TYR A 41 -0.77 -11.23 3.08
C TYR A 41 -0.90 -9.77 3.53
N ASP A 42 -0.78 -8.80 2.62
CA ASP A 42 -1.10 -7.40 2.94
C ASP A 42 -2.59 -7.23 3.24
N VAL A 43 -2.93 -6.36 4.19
CA VAL A 43 -4.34 -6.03 4.46
C VAL A 43 -4.99 -5.38 3.24
N CYS A 44 -6.23 -5.75 2.96
CA CYS A 44 -7.00 -5.23 1.85
C CYS A 44 -8.49 -5.13 2.20
N THR A 45 -9.19 -4.23 1.50
CA THR A 45 -10.64 -4.08 1.56
C THR A 45 -11.31 -4.42 0.23
N ASP A 46 -10.55 -4.49 -0.86
CA ASP A 46 -11.04 -4.78 -2.21
C ASP A 46 -9.99 -5.55 -3.03
N ASN A 47 -10.44 -6.28 -4.05
CA ASN A 47 -9.57 -7.06 -4.95
C ASN A 47 -8.57 -6.20 -5.72
N ALA A 48 -8.94 -4.98 -6.14
CA ALA A 48 -8.07 -4.09 -6.91
C ALA A 48 -6.82 -3.64 -6.13
N GLN A 49 -6.84 -3.84 -4.81
CA GLN A 49 -5.75 -3.49 -3.92
C GLN A 49 -4.66 -4.57 -3.80
N CYS A 50 -4.84 -5.70 -4.47
CA CYS A 50 -3.95 -6.85 -4.43
C CYS A 50 -3.37 -7.10 -5.82
N ASN A 51 -2.07 -7.36 -5.89
CA ASN A 51 -1.41 -7.73 -7.15
C ASN A 51 -1.98 -9.05 -7.72
N SER A 52 -2.45 -9.93 -6.84
CA SER A 52 -3.15 -11.16 -7.19
C SER A 52 -4.62 -10.95 -7.60
N GLN A 53 -5.14 -9.73 -7.46
CA GLN A 53 -6.57 -9.40 -7.61
C GLN A 53 -7.49 -10.26 -6.73
N ASN A 54 -6.96 -10.74 -5.60
CA ASN A 54 -7.66 -11.65 -4.71
C ASN A 54 -7.49 -11.19 -3.26
N CYS A 55 -8.49 -10.46 -2.78
CA CYS A 55 -8.66 -10.01 -1.42
C CYS A 55 -9.65 -10.95 -0.72
N HIS A 56 -9.19 -11.68 0.30
CA HIS A 56 -9.99 -12.73 0.92
C HIS A 56 -10.18 -12.51 2.41
N PHE A 57 -11.43 -12.65 2.85
CA PHE A 57 -11.81 -12.56 4.26
C PHE A 57 -11.79 -13.93 4.94
N TYR A 58 -10.96 -14.08 5.96
CA TYR A 58 -10.87 -15.30 6.77
C TYR A 58 -11.76 -15.18 8.01
N GLN A 59 -13.01 -15.63 7.92
CA GLN A 59 -14.00 -15.54 9.01
C GLN A 59 -13.49 -16.03 10.37
N GLN A 60 -12.73 -17.12 10.40
CA GLN A 60 -12.18 -17.69 11.64
C GLN A 60 -11.16 -16.79 12.35
N SER A 61 -10.48 -15.92 11.58
CA SER A 61 -9.42 -15.05 12.07
C SER A 61 -9.80 -13.57 12.03
N ASN A 62 -10.98 -13.27 11.50
CA ASN A 62 -11.58 -11.94 11.39
C ASN A 62 -10.65 -10.88 10.75
N PHE A 63 -9.95 -11.26 9.68
CA PHE A 63 -9.13 -10.33 8.88
C PHE A 63 -9.28 -10.59 7.39
N THR A 64 -9.03 -9.55 6.60
CA THR A 64 -9.02 -9.59 5.13
C THR A 64 -7.63 -9.27 4.61
N VAL A 65 -7.09 -10.15 3.77
CA VAL A 65 -5.74 -9.98 3.19
C VAL A 65 -5.70 -10.36 1.73
N CYS A 66 -4.73 -9.78 1.01
CA CYS A 66 -4.35 -10.22 -0.30
C CYS A 66 -3.85 -11.67 -0.22
N THR A 67 -4.34 -12.53 -1.08
CA THR A 67 -3.98 -13.96 -1.07
C THR A 67 -3.73 -14.45 -2.48
N GLN A 68 -3.27 -15.68 -2.61
CA GLN A 68 -3.06 -16.37 -3.87
C GLN A 68 -3.46 -17.83 -3.77
N ALA A 69 -3.61 -18.46 -4.93
CA ALA A 69 -3.84 -19.90 -5.01
C ALA A 69 -2.60 -20.69 -4.60
N CYS A 70 -2.80 -21.85 -3.99
CA CYS A 70 -1.75 -22.76 -3.57
C CYS A 70 -2.09 -24.21 -3.86
N SER A 71 -1.05 -25.03 -3.97
CA SER A 71 -1.11 -26.46 -4.21
C SER A 71 0.14 -27.16 -3.64
N ALA A 72 0.20 -28.48 -3.75
CA ALA A 72 1.39 -29.24 -3.39
C ALA A 72 2.64 -28.85 -4.21
N THR A 73 2.45 -28.33 -5.42
CA THR A 73 3.54 -27.88 -6.32
C THR A 73 3.77 -26.37 -6.28
N ASN A 74 2.82 -25.59 -5.75
CA ASN A 74 2.93 -24.15 -5.55
C ASN A 74 2.61 -23.82 -4.08
N PRO A 75 3.60 -23.97 -3.17
CA PRO A 75 3.39 -23.70 -1.75
C PRO A 75 3.14 -22.23 -1.48
N CYS A 76 2.55 -21.95 -0.33
CA CYS A 76 2.35 -20.59 0.13
C CYS A 76 3.68 -19.93 0.53
N PRO A 77 3.88 -18.64 0.18
CA PRO A 77 5.05 -17.90 0.61
C PRO A 77 5.05 -17.74 2.14
N ASN A 78 6.19 -17.35 2.68
CA ASN A 78 6.26 -16.97 4.09
C ASN A 78 5.55 -15.62 4.30
N ASP A 79 4.97 -15.44 5.48
CA ASP A 79 4.46 -14.16 5.93
C ASP A 79 5.59 -13.19 6.30
N SER A 80 5.24 -11.93 6.58
CA SER A 80 6.18 -10.90 7.00
C SER A 80 6.95 -11.22 8.29
N SER A 81 6.48 -12.17 9.10
CA SER A 81 7.17 -12.65 10.30
C SER A 81 8.11 -13.83 10.00
N GLY A 82 8.19 -14.27 8.74
CA GLY A 82 8.99 -15.41 8.31
C GLY A 82 8.33 -16.77 8.53
N ASN A 83 7.06 -16.81 8.98
CA ASN A 83 6.36 -18.08 9.15
C ASN A 83 5.78 -18.55 7.81
N PRO A 84 5.79 -19.86 7.52
CA PRO A 84 5.20 -20.39 6.29
C PRO A 84 3.68 -20.19 6.29
N GLY A 85 3.18 -19.57 5.22
CA GLY A 85 1.73 -19.51 4.97
C GLY A 85 1.13 -20.91 4.83
N GLN A 86 -0.12 -21.07 5.25
CA GLN A 86 -0.84 -22.35 5.18
C GLN A 86 -1.74 -22.38 3.95
N CYS A 87 -1.71 -23.48 3.20
CA CYS A 87 -2.68 -23.71 2.13
C CYS A 87 -3.96 -24.29 2.74
N ASN A 88 -5.07 -23.54 2.71
CA ASN A 88 -6.32 -24.05 3.26
C ASN A 88 -6.96 -25.10 2.31
N ASN A 89 -8.03 -25.77 2.78
CA ASN A 89 -8.76 -26.76 1.97
C ASN A 89 -9.45 -26.20 0.72
N MET A 90 -9.43 -24.88 0.53
CA MET A 90 -9.94 -24.21 -0.68
C MET A 90 -8.81 -23.91 -1.69
N GLY A 91 -7.56 -24.30 -1.40
CA GLY A 91 -6.41 -24.00 -2.25
C GLY A 91 -6.01 -22.53 -2.21
N ILE A 92 -6.23 -21.85 -1.07
CA ILE A 92 -5.93 -20.42 -0.88
C ILE A 92 -4.94 -20.24 0.27
N CYS A 93 -3.94 -19.39 0.07
CA CYS A 93 -2.92 -19.09 1.06
C CYS A 93 -3.43 -18.27 2.24
N LYS A 94 -3.45 -18.85 3.43
CA LYS A 94 -3.81 -18.20 4.69
C LYS A 94 -2.55 -17.97 5.55
N PRO A 95 -2.20 -16.73 5.91
CA PRO A 95 -1.15 -16.46 6.86
C PRO A 95 -1.65 -16.64 8.30
N ALA A 96 -0.74 -16.72 9.28
CA ALA A 96 -1.12 -16.76 10.70
C ALA A 96 -1.69 -15.41 11.17
N ALA A 97 -1.14 -14.31 10.64
CA ALA A 97 -1.60 -12.94 10.83
C ALA A 97 -1.42 -12.15 9.53
N ALA A 98 -2.17 -11.07 9.38
CA ALA A 98 -1.96 -10.14 8.27
C ALA A 98 -0.60 -9.44 8.40
N ASN A 99 -0.01 -9.05 7.25
CA ASN A 99 1.17 -8.19 7.27
C ASN A 99 0.82 -6.87 7.93
N ASN A 100 1.69 -6.41 8.82
CA ASN A 100 1.54 -5.13 9.48
C ASN A 100 1.92 -4.01 8.50
N CYS A 101 0.93 -3.53 7.74
CA CYS A 101 1.09 -2.44 6.80
C CYS A 101 -0.04 -1.42 6.96
N THR A 102 0.25 -0.16 6.63
CA THR A 102 -0.72 0.95 6.66
C THR A 102 -1.11 1.30 5.22
N ARG A 103 -2.40 1.52 4.97
CA ARG A 103 -2.91 1.97 3.67
C ARG A 103 -2.89 3.48 3.57
#